data_AF-A0A063YVB4-F1
#
_entry.id   AF-A0A063YVB4-F1
#
_cell.length_a   1.000
_cell.length_b   1.000
_cell.length_c   1.000
_cell.angle_alpha   90.00
_cell.angle_beta   90.00
_cell.angle_gamma   90.00
#
_symmetry.space_group_name_H-M   'P 1'
#
loop_
_entity.id
_entity.type
_entity.pdbx_description
1 polymer ?
#
loop_
_entity_poly.entity_id
_entity_poly.type
_entity_poly.pdbx_seq_one_letter_code
_entity_poly.pdbx_strand_id
1 'polypeptide(L)'
;MRAVHFGAGNIGRGFIGSLLAASGYDVVFVDVNEQIVRLLKERGEYRVIVAGERREEQWVRGVSALNSQTEREAVIEAIADADLVTTAVGPHILPAIAPVIAAGLERRFTVHQKPLHVIACENMIGGTETLKTHVFAHLSTAGQQLADEKVGFLNCAVDRIVPNQTNDDPLAVTVEPFFEWTIETRNVIGTVPPIQGAHFVADLEPYIERKLFTVNTGHALAAYLGYLRNYKTVQEAMNDEGIRLNVEQALSESGAVLLKKHGWHEEEHRSYIKTTIGRFTNPSLSDDIVRVARSPIRKLGPNDRLIAPATQYCTLFGNVPAGLAKGIAALLRFDDASDAEAAALQQTIAHHGIEGALRQYAGLESAHPLVAAVREEYGRMEKNKS
;
A
#
# COMPACT_ATOMS: atom_id res chain seq x y z
N MET A 1 -26.53 -6.63 -2.88
CA MET A 1 -25.89 -5.61 -2.02
C MET A 1 -25.24 -4.59 -2.92
N ARG A 2 -25.17 -3.33 -2.54
CA ARG A 2 -24.53 -2.27 -3.32
C ARG A 2 -23.23 -1.83 -2.66
N ALA A 3 -22.18 -1.66 -3.46
CA ALA A 3 -20.92 -1.07 -3.02
C ALA A 3 -20.61 0.20 -3.82
N VAL A 4 -20.28 1.28 -3.12
CA VAL A 4 -19.76 2.50 -3.74
C VAL A 4 -18.25 2.52 -3.56
N HIS A 5 -17.49 2.58 -4.65
CA HIS A 5 -16.04 2.56 -4.63
C HIS A 5 -15.45 3.86 -5.18
N PHE A 6 -14.85 4.68 -4.32
CA PHE A 6 -14.14 5.89 -4.72
C PHE A 6 -12.76 5.53 -5.28
N GLY A 7 -12.47 6.00 -6.50
CA GLY A 7 -11.23 5.72 -7.22
C GLY A 7 -11.41 4.61 -8.25
N ALA A 8 -11.72 4.98 -9.49
CA ALA A 8 -11.83 4.07 -10.62
C ALA A 8 -10.48 3.80 -11.31
N GLY A 9 -9.35 4.05 -10.63
CA GLY A 9 -8.00 3.79 -11.14
C GLY A 9 -7.62 2.30 -11.15
N ASN A 10 -6.33 2.01 -11.36
CA ASN A 10 -5.85 0.63 -11.50
C ASN A 10 -6.05 -0.21 -10.22
N ILE A 11 -5.87 0.36 -9.02
CA ILE A 11 -6.14 -0.37 -7.76
C ILE A 11 -7.64 -0.60 -7.57
N GLY A 12 -8.47 0.40 -7.85
CA GLY A 12 -9.92 0.25 -7.73
C GLY A 12 -10.48 -0.81 -8.67
N ARG A 13 -10.11 -0.78 -9.95
CA ARG A 13 -10.57 -1.78 -10.93
C ARG A 13 -9.87 -3.13 -10.76
N GLY A 14 -8.55 -3.12 -10.56
CA GLY A 14 -7.73 -4.33 -10.55
C GLY A 14 -7.70 -5.07 -9.23
N PHE A 15 -8.24 -4.51 -8.15
CA PHE A 15 -8.20 -5.15 -6.83
C PHE A 15 -9.52 -4.99 -6.07
N ILE A 16 -9.80 -3.81 -5.54
CA ILE A 16 -10.89 -3.63 -4.56
C ILE A 16 -12.26 -3.82 -5.22
N GLY A 17 -12.56 -3.04 -6.25
CA GLY A 17 -13.82 -3.15 -7.01
C GLY A 17 -13.99 -4.51 -7.70
N SER A 18 -12.92 -5.13 -8.18
CA SER A 18 -12.96 -6.48 -8.76
C SER A 18 -13.35 -7.54 -7.71
N LEU A 19 -12.77 -7.50 -6.50
CA LEU A 19 -13.16 -8.42 -5.42
C LEU A 19 -14.58 -8.17 -4.94
N LEU A 20 -15.02 -6.92 -4.86
CA LEU A 20 -16.39 -6.59 -4.50
C LEU A 20 -17.39 -7.13 -5.53
N ALA A 21 -17.11 -6.94 -6.82
CA ALA A 21 -17.96 -7.51 -7.88
C ALA A 21 -17.97 -9.06 -7.83
N ALA A 22 -16.81 -9.70 -7.63
CA ALA A 22 -16.72 -11.15 -7.46
C ALA A 22 -17.50 -11.66 -6.22
N SER A 23 -17.62 -10.82 -5.19
CA SER A 23 -18.42 -11.08 -3.98
C SER A 23 -19.92 -10.85 -4.18
N GLY A 24 -20.36 -10.47 -5.39
CA GLY A 24 -21.77 -10.25 -5.73
C GLY A 24 -22.31 -8.86 -5.37
N TYR A 25 -21.45 -7.88 -5.14
CA TYR A 25 -21.90 -6.48 -5.01
C TYR A 25 -22.20 -5.87 -6.38
N ASP A 26 -23.28 -5.08 -6.45
CA ASP A 26 -23.51 -4.07 -7.49
C ASP A 26 -22.54 -2.91 -7.23
N VAL A 27 -21.45 -2.84 -8.00
CA VAL A 27 -20.36 -1.89 -7.75
C VAL A 27 -20.56 -0.61 -8.58
N VAL A 28 -20.67 0.51 -7.89
CA VAL A 28 -20.68 1.86 -8.46
C VAL A 28 -19.35 2.53 -8.18
N PHE A 29 -18.52 2.68 -9.20
CA PHE A 29 -17.28 3.44 -9.12
C PHE A 29 -17.57 4.95 -9.03
N VAL A 30 -16.77 5.70 -8.29
CA VAL A 30 -16.85 7.16 -8.21
C VAL A 30 -15.47 7.74 -8.48
N ASP A 31 -15.34 8.56 -9.52
CA ASP A 31 -14.07 9.18 -9.92
C ASP A 31 -14.31 10.56 -10.56
N VAL A 32 -13.25 11.27 -10.91
CA VAL A 32 -13.31 12.53 -11.68
C VAL A 32 -12.83 12.35 -13.12
N ASN A 33 -12.21 11.21 -13.44
CA ASN A 33 -11.78 10.88 -14.78
C ASN A 33 -12.97 10.55 -15.68
N GLU A 34 -13.43 11.56 -16.42
CA GLU A 34 -14.60 11.48 -17.30
C GLU A 34 -14.53 10.34 -18.32
N GLN A 35 -13.35 10.06 -18.90
CA GLN A 35 -13.20 8.98 -19.87
C GLN A 35 -13.46 7.62 -19.23
N ILE A 36 -12.89 7.36 -18.05
CA ILE A 36 -13.07 6.09 -17.34
C ILE A 36 -14.51 5.94 -16.86
N VAL A 37 -15.09 7.00 -16.27
CA VAL A 37 -16.49 7.01 -15.80
C VAL A 37 -17.44 6.70 -16.96
N ARG A 38 -17.29 7.41 -18.09
CA ARG A 38 -18.14 7.19 -19.28
C ARG A 38 -18.03 5.75 -19.78
N LEU A 39 -16.82 5.23 -19.95
CA LEU A 39 -16.61 3.87 -20.46
C LEU A 39 -17.18 2.80 -19.52
N LEU A 40 -17.05 2.96 -18.20
CA LEU A 40 -17.64 2.03 -17.23
C LEU A 40 -19.18 2.04 -17.30
N LYS A 41 -19.81 3.22 -17.42
CA LYS A 41 -21.27 3.32 -17.59
C LYS A 41 -21.75 2.69 -18.90
N GLU A 42 -21.07 2.97 -20.01
CA GLU A 42 -21.45 2.50 -21.34
C GLU A 42 -21.33 0.98 -21.48
N ARG A 43 -20.25 0.41 -20.94
CA ARG A 43 -19.93 -1.01 -21.12
C ARG A 43 -20.48 -1.90 -20.01
N GLY A 44 -20.55 -1.40 -18.78
CA GLY A 44 -20.96 -2.16 -17.61
C GLY A 44 -20.00 -3.30 -17.21
N GLU A 45 -18.82 -3.36 -17.85
CA GLU A 45 -17.83 -4.41 -17.68
C GLU A 45 -16.42 -3.99 -18.11
N TYR A 46 -15.42 -4.70 -17.59
CA TYR A 46 -14.01 -4.56 -17.95
C TYR A 46 -13.23 -5.85 -17.67
N ARG A 47 -11.96 -5.87 -18.09
CA ARG A 47 -11.06 -7.02 -17.91
C ARG A 47 -9.97 -6.73 -16.88
N VAL A 48 -9.75 -7.71 -16.00
CA VAL A 48 -8.58 -7.80 -15.14
C VAL A 48 -7.67 -8.88 -15.70
N ILE A 49 -6.47 -8.50 -16.12
CA ILE A 49 -5.46 -9.40 -16.67
C ILE A 49 -4.55 -9.81 -15.52
N VAL A 50 -4.62 -11.07 -15.10
CA VAL A 50 -3.79 -11.63 -14.04
C VAL A 50 -2.49 -12.14 -14.65
N ALA A 51 -1.40 -11.46 -14.36
CA ALA A 51 -0.06 -11.68 -14.91
C ALA A 51 0.75 -12.63 -14.00
N GLY A 52 0.41 -13.93 -13.99
CA GLY A 52 1.17 -14.97 -13.30
C GLY A 52 2.12 -15.75 -14.21
N GLU A 53 2.40 -17.01 -13.86
CA GLU A 53 3.07 -17.98 -14.76
C GLU A 53 2.30 -18.16 -16.07
N ARG A 54 0.96 -18.10 -15.97
CA ARG A 54 0.04 -18.03 -17.10
C ARG A 54 -0.71 -16.71 -17.02
N ARG A 55 -0.92 -16.10 -18.19
CA ARG A 55 -1.77 -14.92 -18.32
C ARG A 55 -3.23 -15.38 -18.32
N GLU A 56 -4.01 -14.89 -17.37
CA GLU A 56 -5.43 -15.16 -17.25
C GLU A 56 -6.23 -13.86 -17.40
N GLU A 57 -7.37 -13.90 -18.08
CA GLU A 57 -8.28 -12.75 -18.17
C GLU A 57 -9.54 -13.04 -17.36
N GLN A 58 -9.82 -12.16 -16.41
CA GLN A 58 -11.02 -12.20 -15.57
C GLN A 58 -11.94 -11.06 -15.97
N TRP A 59 -13.20 -11.38 -16.27
CA TRP A 59 -14.21 -10.39 -16.59
C TRP A 59 -14.90 -9.91 -15.32
N VAL A 60 -14.89 -8.60 -15.11
CA VAL A 60 -15.69 -7.94 -14.08
C VAL A 60 -16.90 -7.32 -14.76
N ARG A 61 -18.10 -7.74 -14.36
CA ARG A 61 -19.38 -7.37 -14.99
C ARG A 61 -20.36 -6.81 -13.96
N GLY A 62 -21.40 -6.13 -14.43
CA GLY A 62 -22.45 -5.57 -13.57
C GLY A 62 -21.93 -4.41 -12.73
N VAL A 63 -21.04 -3.60 -13.31
CA VAL A 63 -20.50 -2.40 -12.67
C VAL A 63 -21.06 -1.15 -13.34
N SER A 64 -21.04 -0.03 -12.63
CA SER A 64 -21.31 1.29 -13.19
C SER A 64 -20.33 2.30 -12.61
N ALA A 65 -20.42 3.56 -13.02
CA ALA A 65 -19.62 4.64 -12.47
C ALA A 65 -20.42 5.94 -12.35
N LEU A 66 -19.94 6.89 -11.56
CA LEU A 66 -20.45 8.25 -11.43
C LEU A 66 -19.28 9.23 -11.35
N ASN A 67 -19.44 10.42 -11.90
CA ASN A 67 -18.45 11.49 -11.77
C ASN A 67 -18.76 12.33 -10.52
N SER A 68 -17.85 12.35 -9.55
CA SER A 68 -18.09 13.07 -8.28
C SER A 68 -18.18 14.59 -8.40
N GLN A 69 -17.70 15.18 -9.50
CA GLN A 69 -17.77 16.62 -9.74
C GLN A 69 -19.05 17.04 -10.45
N THR A 70 -19.51 16.25 -11.44
CA THR A 70 -20.65 16.61 -12.28
C THR A 70 -21.96 15.93 -11.86
N GLU A 71 -21.89 14.83 -11.11
CA GLU A 71 -23.04 14.02 -10.71
C GLU A 71 -23.16 13.86 -9.19
N ARG A 72 -22.82 14.93 -8.44
CA ARG A 72 -22.77 14.93 -6.98
C ARG A 72 -24.02 14.34 -6.32
N GLU A 73 -25.22 14.73 -6.76
CA GLU A 73 -26.48 14.23 -6.19
C GLU A 73 -26.67 12.73 -6.43
N ALA A 74 -26.30 12.22 -7.61
CA ALA A 74 -26.35 10.79 -7.88
C ALA A 74 -25.37 10.00 -6.99
N VAL A 75 -24.20 10.58 -6.68
CA VAL A 75 -23.25 9.98 -5.73
C VAL A 75 -23.82 9.96 -4.32
N ILE A 76 -24.48 11.03 -3.88
CA ILE A 76 -25.14 11.10 -2.56
C ILE A 76 -26.19 10.00 -2.43
N GLU A 77 -27.08 9.85 -3.43
CA GLU A 77 -28.09 8.79 -3.42
C GLU A 77 -27.47 7.38 -3.51
N ALA A 78 -26.40 7.21 -4.29
CA ALA A 78 -25.69 5.93 -4.36
C ALA A 78 -25.08 5.51 -3.01
N ILE A 79 -24.52 6.46 -2.25
CA ILE A 79 -24.02 6.23 -0.88
C ILE A 79 -25.17 5.98 0.07
N ALA A 80 -26.28 6.72 -0.07
CA ALA A 80 -27.45 6.54 0.74
C ALA A 80 -27.98 5.10 0.65
N ASP A 81 -27.95 4.49 -0.54
CA ASP A 81 -28.39 3.11 -0.79
C ASP A 81 -27.31 2.04 -0.61
N ALA A 82 -26.06 2.40 -0.32
CA ALA A 82 -24.94 1.46 -0.26
C ALA A 82 -25.03 0.53 0.96
N ASP A 83 -24.50 -0.68 0.84
CA ASP A 83 -24.19 -1.56 1.98
C ASP A 83 -22.71 -1.43 2.39
N LEU A 84 -21.87 -0.97 1.45
CA LEU A 84 -20.44 -0.77 1.66
C LEU A 84 -19.94 0.46 0.88
N VAL A 85 -19.11 1.28 1.52
CA VAL A 85 -18.33 2.33 0.85
C VAL A 85 -16.85 1.98 0.97
N THR A 86 -16.12 2.01 -0.13
CA THR A 86 -14.66 1.77 -0.14
C THR A 86 -13.92 2.86 -0.91
N THR A 87 -12.63 3.04 -0.66
CA THR A 87 -11.81 4.03 -1.36
C THR A 87 -10.47 3.45 -1.78
N ALA A 88 -9.93 3.87 -2.93
CA ALA A 88 -8.55 3.69 -3.35
C ALA A 88 -8.10 4.90 -4.18
N VAL A 89 -8.07 6.07 -3.53
CA VAL A 89 -7.87 7.39 -4.17
C VAL A 89 -6.51 8.02 -3.87
N GLY A 90 -5.78 7.49 -2.91
CA GLY A 90 -4.58 8.09 -2.34
C GLY A 90 -4.90 8.90 -1.07
N PRO A 91 -4.07 8.82 -0.01
CA PRO A 91 -4.32 9.49 1.27
C PRO A 91 -4.64 10.99 1.18
N HIS A 92 -3.97 11.69 0.26
CA HIS A 92 -4.14 13.14 0.05
C HIS A 92 -5.49 13.53 -0.57
N ILE A 93 -6.23 12.57 -1.13
CA ILE A 93 -7.55 12.78 -1.74
C ILE A 93 -8.69 12.46 -0.76
N LEU A 94 -8.42 11.75 0.35
CA LEU A 94 -9.43 11.45 1.37
C LEU A 94 -10.20 12.70 1.87
N PRO A 95 -9.55 13.86 2.14
CA PRO A 95 -10.28 15.07 2.54
C PRO A 95 -11.22 15.59 1.44
N ALA A 96 -10.89 15.40 0.17
CA ALA A 96 -11.69 15.91 -0.95
C ALA A 96 -12.99 15.11 -1.17
N ILE A 97 -12.98 13.81 -0.87
CA ILE A 97 -14.18 12.94 -0.98
C ILE A 97 -15.05 12.94 0.29
N ALA A 98 -14.49 13.34 1.43
CA ALA A 98 -15.22 13.35 2.70
C ALA A 98 -16.54 14.17 2.69
N PRO A 99 -16.62 15.37 2.07
CA PRO A 99 -17.87 16.13 2.04
C PRO A 99 -19.02 15.44 1.30
N VAL A 100 -18.75 14.67 0.24
CA VAL A 100 -19.81 13.95 -0.49
C VAL A 100 -20.23 12.69 0.27
N ILE A 101 -19.28 12.02 0.94
CA ILE A 101 -19.58 10.90 1.83
C ILE A 101 -20.46 11.35 2.99
N ALA A 102 -20.12 12.46 3.67
CA ALA A 102 -20.92 13.01 4.76
C ALA A 102 -22.35 13.34 4.32
N ALA A 103 -22.52 13.99 3.16
CA ALA A 103 -23.85 14.26 2.60
C ALA A 103 -24.63 12.97 2.28
N GLY A 104 -23.96 11.94 1.75
CA GLY A 104 -24.53 10.61 1.54
C GLY A 104 -24.98 9.92 2.83
N LEU A 105 -24.22 10.07 3.92
CA LEU A 105 -24.59 9.55 5.25
C LEU A 105 -25.80 10.28 5.82
N GLU A 106 -25.81 11.61 5.79
CA GLU A 106 -26.97 12.42 6.23
C GLU A 106 -28.22 12.01 5.47
N ARG A 107 -28.11 11.84 4.14
CA ARG A 107 -29.20 11.34 3.32
C ARG A 107 -29.61 9.94 3.75
N ARG A 108 -28.66 9.01 3.90
CA ARG A 108 -28.90 7.62 4.34
C ARG A 108 -29.73 7.56 5.61
N PHE A 109 -29.38 8.36 6.61
CA PHE A 109 -30.04 8.32 7.92
C PHE A 109 -31.53 8.67 7.86
N THR A 110 -31.98 9.33 6.79
CA THR A 110 -33.40 9.64 6.57
C THR A 110 -34.18 8.52 5.89
N VAL A 111 -33.51 7.60 5.19
CA VAL A 111 -34.16 6.58 4.35
C VAL A 111 -33.87 5.13 4.75
N HIS A 112 -32.77 4.88 5.46
CA HIS A 112 -32.32 3.55 5.85
C HIS A 112 -31.95 3.49 7.33
N GLN A 113 -32.24 2.33 7.95
CA GLN A 113 -31.84 2.01 9.32
C GLN A 113 -30.74 0.94 9.38
N LYS A 114 -30.36 0.36 8.24
CA LYS A 114 -29.36 -0.71 8.16
C LYS A 114 -27.94 -0.15 8.37
N PRO A 115 -27.04 -0.91 9.02
CA PRO A 115 -25.64 -0.55 9.11
C PRO A 115 -25.02 -0.27 7.74
N LEU A 116 -23.98 0.56 7.73
CA LEU A 116 -23.09 0.77 6.59
C LEU A 116 -21.66 0.53 7.07
N HIS A 117 -20.82 -0.12 6.25
CA HIS A 117 -19.39 -0.17 6.52
C HIS A 117 -18.64 0.74 5.54
N VAL A 118 -17.62 1.44 6.05
CA VAL A 118 -16.72 2.30 5.26
C VAL A 118 -15.31 1.76 5.42
N ILE A 119 -14.59 1.55 4.31
CA ILE A 119 -13.23 0.97 4.31
C ILE A 119 -12.33 1.73 3.32
N ALA A 120 -11.42 2.54 3.85
CA ALA A 120 -10.42 3.22 3.03
C ALA A 120 -9.24 2.28 2.73
N CYS A 121 -9.16 1.79 1.49
CA CYS A 121 -8.18 0.83 1.00
C CYS A 121 -6.93 1.53 0.46
N GLU A 122 -6.28 2.29 1.34
CA GLU A 122 -5.17 3.18 1.00
C GLU A 122 -3.82 2.58 1.39
N ASN A 123 -2.75 3.02 0.73
CA ASN A 123 -1.38 2.69 1.16
C ASN A 123 -0.94 3.56 2.36
N MET A 124 -1.71 3.54 3.45
CA MET A 124 -1.43 4.22 4.71
C MET A 124 -1.96 3.42 5.90
N ILE A 125 -1.31 3.57 7.05
CA ILE A 125 -1.83 3.07 8.32
C ILE A 125 -2.98 3.97 8.77
N GLY A 126 -4.08 3.38 9.26
CA GLY A 126 -5.21 4.15 9.79
C GLY A 126 -5.96 4.98 8.74
N GLY A 127 -5.96 4.55 7.47
CA GLY A 127 -6.60 5.31 6.39
C GLY A 127 -8.09 5.52 6.58
N THR A 128 -8.78 4.54 7.18
CA THR A 128 -10.22 4.65 7.41
C THR A 128 -10.53 5.54 8.60
N GLU A 129 -9.68 5.54 9.63
CA GLU A 129 -9.79 6.48 10.75
C GLU A 129 -9.52 7.93 10.29
N THR A 130 -8.56 8.10 9.38
CA THR A 130 -8.28 9.41 8.76
C THR A 130 -9.49 9.89 7.96
N LEU A 131 -10.09 9.01 7.14
CA LEU A 131 -11.32 9.32 6.41
C LEU A 131 -12.48 9.63 7.37
N LYS A 132 -12.66 8.86 8.45
CA LYS A 132 -13.67 9.11 9.49
C LYS A 132 -13.55 10.53 10.02
N THR A 133 -12.34 10.94 10.40
CA THR A 133 -12.08 12.30 10.91
C THR A 133 -12.54 13.38 9.92
N HIS A 134 -12.19 13.25 8.64
CA HIS A 134 -12.63 14.20 7.62
C HIS A 134 -14.14 14.17 7.39
N VAL A 135 -14.76 12.99 7.37
CA VAL A 135 -16.21 12.84 7.19
C VAL A 135 -16.98 13.47 8.36
N PHE A 136 -16.55 13.22 9.60
CA PHE A 136 -17.21 13.75 10.80
C PHE A 136 -17.17 15.29 10.86
N ALA A 137 -16.12 15.91 10.34
CA ALA A 137 -16.02 17.37 10.24
C ALA A 137 -17.10 18.00 9.33
N HIS A 138 -17.76 17.21 8.48
CA HIS A 138 -18.82 17.65 7.57
C HIS A 138 -20.23 17.17 7.97
N LEU A 139 -20.36 16.35 9.03
CA LEU A 139 -21.65 15.90 9.55
C LEU A 139 -22.26 16.95 10.50
N SER A 140 -23.59 17.01 10.56
CA SER A 140 -24.30 17.70 11.63
C SER A 140 -24.06 17.00 12.98
N THR A 141 -24.32 17.68 14.10
CA THR A 141 -24.19 17.06 15.43
C THR A 141 -25.06 15.81 15.60
N ALA A 142 -26.29 15.83 15.06
CA ALA A 142 -27.16 14.65 15.05
C ALA A 142 -26.63 13.57 14.10
N GLY A 143 -26.10 13.96 12.93
CA GLY A 143 -25.46 13.05 11.98
C GLY A 143 -24.24 12.33 12.56
N GLN A 144 -23.42 13.01 13.38
CA GLN A 144 -22.27 12.39 14.07
C GLN A 144 -22.72 11.30 15.04
N GLN A 145 -23.75 11.57 15.85
CA GLN A 145 -24.32 10.58 16.78
C GLN A 145 -24.85 9.35 16.03
N LEU A 146 -25.59 9.58 14.95
CA LEU A 146 -26.10 8.49 14.11
C LEU A 146 -24.97 7.73 13.39
N ALA A 147 -23.91 8.41 12.98
CA ALA A 147 -22.76 7.78 12.35
C ALA A 147 -22.01 6.86 13.32
N ASP A 148 -21.81 7.26 14.58
CA ASP A 148 -21.18 6.41 15.59
C ASP A 148 -22.02 5.15 15.91
N GLU A 149 -23.36 5.22 15.77
CA GLU A 149 -24.25 4.08 16.00
C GLU A 149 -24.42 3.16 14.79
N LYS A 150 -24.37 3.70 13.56
CA LYS A 150 -24.82 3.00 12.35
C LYS A 150 -23.74 2.79 11.29
N VAL A 151 -22.57 3.42 11.42
CA VAL A 151 -21.50 3.35 10.43
C VAL A 151 -20.24 2.73 11.02
N GLY A 152 -19.88 1.55 10.54
CA GLY A 152 -18.63 0.88 10.90
C GLY A 152 -17.47 1.36 10.03
N PHE A 153 -16.56 2.14 10.59
CA PHE A 153 -15.32 2.56 9.92
C PHE A 153 -14.24 1.51 10.18
N LEU A 154 -13.98 0.64 9.20
CA LEU A 154 -13.09 -0.52 9.34
C LEU A 154 -11.73 -0.22 8.72
N ASN A 155 -10.68 -0.11 9.52
CA ASN A 155 -9.32 -0.02 8.97
C ASN A 155 -8.93 -1.30 8.25
N CYS A 156 -8.07 -1.18 7.24
CA CYS A 156 -7.58 -2.32 6.50
C CYS A 156 -6.11 -2.15 6.10
N ALA A 157 -5.48 -3.27 5.76
CA ALA A 157 -4.20 -3.36 5.10
C ALA A 157 -4.41 -4.02 3.74
N VAL A 158 -3.92 -3.38 2.68
CA VAL A 158 -4.06 -3.84 1.30
C VAL A 158 -2.70 -4.06 0.67
N ASP A 159 -2.54 -5.17 -0.04
CA ASP A 159 -1.33 -5.50 -0.78
C ASP A 159 -1.67 -6.16 -2.12
N ARG A 160 -1.33 -5.46 -3.20
CA ARG A 160 -1.32 -5.98 -4.57
C ARG A 160 -0.41 -5.09 -5.40
N ILE A 161 0.55 -5.68 -6.10
CA ILE A 161 1.39 -5.00 -7.07
C ILE A 161 0.56 -4.81 -8.34
N VAL A 162 0.33 -3.55 -8.65
CA VAL A 162 -0.33 -3.11 -9.86
C VAL A 162 0.58 -2.05 -10.50
N PRO A 163 1.39 -2.42 -11.49
CA PRO A 163 2.36 -1.50 -12.09
C PRO A 163 1.64 -0.37 -12.84
N ASN A 164 2.38 0.70 -13.08
CA ASN A 164 1.98 1.69 -14.06
C ASN A 164 1.90 1.00 -15.43
N GLN A 165 0.84 1.28 -16.17
CA GLN A 165 0.52 0.53 -17.37
C GLN A 165 -0.31 1.36 -18.31
N THR A 166 -0.18 1.02 -19.60
CA THR A 166 -1.01 1.52 -20.67
C THR A 166 -1.51 0.29 -21.43
N ASN A 167 -2.83 0.15 -21.52
CA ASN A 167 -3.46 -0.94 -22.27
C ASN A 167 -4.21 -0.34 -23.46
N ASP A 168 -4.33 -1.11 -24.55
CA ASP A 168 -5.15 -0.71 -25.71
C ASP A 168 -6.62 -0.46 -25.31
N ASP A 169 -7.11 -1.25 -24.36
CA ASP A 169 -8.40 -1.03 -23.71
C ASP A 169 -8.23 -0.19 -22.43
N PRO A 170 -8.74 1.05 -22.38
CA PRO A 170 -8.55 1.95 -21.24
C PRO A 170 -9.10 1.43 -19.91
N LEU A 171 -10.07 0.51 -19.95
CA LEU A 171 -10.63 -0.09 -18.73
C LEU A 171 -9.85 -1.33 -18.28
N ALA A 172 -9.12 -1.98 -19.18
CA ALA A 172 -8.33 -3.15 -18.83
C ALA A 172 -7.24 -2.79 -17.81
N VAL A 173 -6.98 -3.72 -16.89
CA VAL A 173 -5.95 -3.56 -15.87
C VAL A 173 -5.23 -4.87 -15.64
N THR A 174 -3.91 -4.83 -15.74
CA THR A 174 -2.99 -5.92 -15.47
C THR A 174 -2.53 -5.86 -14.02
N VAL A 175 -2.62 -6.98 -13.34
CA VAL A 175 -2.32 -7.11 -11.91
C VAL A 175 -1.56 -8.40 -11.65
N GLU A 176 -0.83 -8.46 -10.56
CA GLU A 176 -0.24 -9.72 -10.11
C GLU A 176 -1.32 -10.71 -9.60
N PRO A 177 -1.03 -12.02 -9.58
CA PRO A 177 -1.94 -13.02 -9.01
C PRO A 177 -2.14 -12.87 -7.50
N PHE A 178 -1.06 -12.55 -6.78
CA PHE A 178 -1.11 -12.36 -5.34
C PHE A 178 -1.93 -11.11 -4.98
N PHE A 179 -2.77 -11.24 -3.97
CA PHE A 179 -3.37 -10.11 -3.30
C PHE A 179 -3.61 -10.45 -1.83
N GLU A 180 -3.64 -9.43 -0.99
CA GLU A 180 -4.02 -9.57 0.41
C GLU A 180 -4.82 -8.34 0.84
N TRP A 181 -6.04 -8.56 1.32
CA TRP A 181 -6.89 -7.51 1.89
C TRP A 181 -7.30 -7.92 3.29
N THR A 182 -6.64 -7.35 4.29
CA THR A 182 -6.92 -7.65 5.70
C THR A 182 -7.73 -6.51 6.32
N ILE A 183 -8.86 -6.79 6.95
CA ILE A 183 -9.81 -5.81 7.48
C ILE A 183 -10.01 -6.05 8.98
N GLU A 184 -9.91 -4.99 9.77
CA GLU A 184 -10.11 -5.07 11.22
C GLU A 184 -11.60 -5.19 11.57
N THR A 185 -11.94 -6.12 12.47
CA THR A 185 -13.34 -6.38 12.86
C THR A 185 -13.84 -5.53 14.03
N ARG A 186 -12.97 -4.77 14.69
CA ARG A 186 -13.28 -4.05 15.94
C ARG A 186 -14.49 -3.12 15.82
N ASN A 187 -14.64 -2.46 14.68
CA ASN A 187 -15.70 -1.49 14.41
C ASN A 187 -16.83 -2.06 13.53
N VAL A 188 -16.92 -3.38 13.40
CA VAL A 188 -18.02 -4.01 12.65
C VAL A 188 -19.33 -3.82 13.41
N ILE A 189 -20.31 -3.23 12.74
CA ILE A 189 -21.69 -3.13 13.23
C ILE A 189 -22.52 -4.20 12.54
N GLY A 190 -23.21 -5.04 13.33
CA GLY A 190 -24.01 -6.15 12.81
C GLY A 190 -23.13 -7.29 12.27
N THR A 191 -23.34 -7.69 11.03
CA THR A 191 -22.58 -8.79 10.41
C THR A 191 -21.36 -8.28 9.67
N VAL A 192 -20.29 -9.07 9.67
CA VAL A 192 -19.11 -8.84 8.83
C VAL A 192 -19.54 -8.73 7.36
N PRO A 193 -19.10 -7.71 6.60
CA PRO A 193 -19.47 -7.57 5.21
C PRO A 193 -18.92 -8.77 4.40
N PRO A 194 -19.76 -9.44 3.58
CA PRO A 194 -19.37 -10.63 2.84
C PRO A 194 -18.45 -10.28 1.66
N ILE A 195 -17.13 -10.28 1.88
CA ILE A 195 -16.12 -9.98 0.86
C ILE A 195 -15.24 -11.23 0.65
N GLN A 196 -15.36 -11.86 -0.50
CA GLN A 196 -14.52 -12.99 -0.90
C GLN A 196 -13.07 -12.55 -1.05
N GLY A 197 -12.16 -13.36 -0.50
CA GLY A 197 -10.71 -13.09 -0.55
C GLY A 197 -10.20 -12.06 0.46
N ALA A 198 -11.08 -11.39 1.23
CA ALA A 198 -10.66 -10.55 2.33
C ALA A 198 -10.52 -11.36 3.63
N HIS A 199 -9.49 -11.04 4.42
CA HIS A 199 -9.22 -11.63 5.72
C HIS A 199 -9.70 -10.69 6.82
N PHE A 200 -10.63 -11.14 7.66
CA PHE A 200 -11.14 -10.36 8.78
C PHE A 200 -10.43 -10.75 10.06
N VAL A 201 -9.84 -9.77 10.75
CA VAL A 201 -8.97 -10.00 11.91
C VAL A 201 -9.33 -9.07 13.07
N ALA A 202 -9.10 -9.54 14.30
CA ALA A 202 -9.34 -8.72 15.48
C ALA A 202 -8.31 -7.60 15.66
N ASP A 203 -7.07 -7.84 15.21
CA ASP A 203 -5.97 -6.90 15.28
C ASP A 203 -5.23 -6.85 13.93
N LEU A 204 -5.10 -5.64 13.41
CA LEU A 204 -4.53 -5.36 12.10
C LEU A 204 -3.03 -5.06 12.17
N GLU A 205 -2.50 -4.66 13.34
CA GLU A 205 -1.10 -4.27 13.51
C GLU A 205 -0.10 -5.33 13.00
N PRO A 206 -0.27 -6.63 13.33
CA PRO A 206 0.67 -7.65 12.87
C PRO A 206 0.75 -7.73 11.33
N TYR A 207 -0.40 -7.63 10.65
CA TYR A 207 -0.48 -7.72 9.19
C TYR A 207 0.11 -6.48 8.49
N ILE A 208 -0.10 -5.29 9.06
CA ILE A 208 0.53 -4.05 8.60
C ILE A 208 2.06 -4.19 8.69
N GLU A 209 2.57 -4.62 9.85
CA GLU A 209 4.01 -4.78 10.04
C GLU A 209 4.58 -5.86 9.14
N ARG A 210 3.90 -6.99 8.94
CA ARG A 210 4.35 -8.04 8.02
C ARG A 210 4.52 -7.55 6.60
N LYS A 211 3.52 -6.84 6.07
CA LYS A 211 3.63 -6.23 4.74
C LYS A 211 4.77 -5.21 4.70
N LEU A 212 4.88 -4.37 5.74
CA LEU A 212 5.90 -3.32 5.80
C LEU A 212 7.32 -3.90 5.86
N PHE A 213 7.54 -4.92 6.69
CA PHE A 213 8.86 -5.50 6.97
C PHE A 213 9.25 -6.58 5.97
N THR A 214 8.31 -7.10 5.18
CA THR A 214 8.60 -8.09 4.14
C THR A 214 8.50 -7.49 2.75
N VAL A 215 7.29 -7.09 2.33
CA VAL A 215 7.05 -6.62 0.96
C VAL A 215 7.71 -5.27 0.73
N ASN A 216 7.43 -4.28 1.57
CA ASN A 216 7.98 -2.94 1.36
C ASN A 216 9.51 -2.91 1.56
N THR A 217 10.04 -3.62 2.56
CA THR A 217 11.48 -3.77 2.80
C THR A 217 12.18 -4.41 1.61
N GLY A 218 11.72 -5.57 1.16
CA GLY A 218 12.34 -6.29 0.05
C GLY A 218 12.30 -5.50 -1.25
N HIS A 219 11.16 -4.86 -1.54
CA HIS A 219 11.01 -4.06 -2.75
C HIS A 219 11.93 -2.82 -2.75
N ALA A 220 12.10 -2.17 -1.59
CA ALA A 220 13.02 -1.06 -1.44
C ALA A 220 14.49 -1.51 -1.59
N LEU A 221 14.88 -2.63 -0.97
CA LEU A 221 16.24 -3.16 -1.13
C LEU A 221 16.55 -3.51 -2.58
N ALA A 222 15.65 -4.22 -3.25
CA ALA A 222 15.81 -4.58 -4.66
C ALA A 222 16.01 -3.34 -5.53
N ALA A 223 15.20 -2.29 -5.31
CA ALA A 223 15.31 -1.04 -6.05
C ALA A 223 16.64 -0.31 -5.78
N TYR A 224 17.02 -0.09 -4.51
CA TYR A 224 18.25 0.65 -4.20
C TYR A 224 19.52 -0.11 -4.62
N LEU A 225 19.58 -1.43 -4.42
CA LEU A 225 20.71 -2.23 -4.86
C LEU A 225 20.77 -2.31 -6.39
N GLY A 226 19.63 -2.45 -7.06
CA GLY A 226 19.56 -2.48 -8.51
C GLY A 226 19.91 -1.12 -9.13
N TYR A 227 19.54 -0.02 -8.49
CA TYR A 227 19.93 1.33 -8.88
C TYR A 227 21.46 1.47 -8.95
N LEU A 228 22.17 0.98 -7.93
CA LEU A 228 23.64 0.99 -7.89
C LEU A 228 24.28 0.14 -9.01
N ARG A 229 23.54 -0.81 -9.57
CA ARG A 229 23.96 -1.65 -10.71
C ARG A 229 23.45 -1.12 -12.06
N ASN A 230 22.78 0.03 -12.08
CA ASN A 230 22.14 0.62 -13.27
C ASN A 230 21.04 -0.25 -13.90
N TYR A 231 20.46 -1.19 -13.15
CA TYR A 231 19.26 -1.89 -13.60
C TYR A 231 18.10 -0.90 -13.74
N LYS A 232 17.19 -1.20 -14.66
CA LYS A 232 16.02 -0.36 -14.94
C LYS A 232 14.82 -0.80 -14.15
N THR A 233 14.69 -2.11 -13.93
CA THR A 233 13.50 -2.69 -13.32
C THR A 233 13.84 -3.52 -12.09
N VAL A 234 12.90 -3.64 -11.15
CA VAL A 234 13.03 -4.52 -9.98
C VAL A 234 13.22 -5.98 -10.41
N GLN A 235 12.56 -6.39 -11.49
CA GLN A 235 12.70 -7.74 -12.04
C GLN A 235 14.15 -7.99 -12.51
N GLU A 236 14.76 -7.04 -13.23
CA GLU A 236 16.18 -7.13 -13.62
C GLU A 236 17.09 -7.24 -12.39
N ALA A 237 16.84 -6.41 -11.37
CA ALA A 237 17.59 -6.45 -10.12
C ALA A 237 17.45 -7.78 -9.38
N MET A 238 16.25 -8.36 -9.34
CA MET A 238 15.99 -9.63 -8.66
C MET A 238 16.47 -10.85 -9.45
N ASN A 239 16.76 -10.70 -10.74
CA ASN A 239 17.43 -11.72 -11.55
C ASN A 239 18.96 -11.73 -11.34
N ASP A 240 19.55 -10.68 -10.75
CA ASP A 240 20.93 -10.71 -10.25
C ASP A 240 20.97 -11.51 -8.94
N GLU A 241 21.68 -12.65 -8.96
CA GLU A 241 21.78 -13.55 -7.81
C GLU A 241 22.34 -12.86 -6.56
N GLY A 242 23.31 -11.95 -6.73
CA GLY A 242 23.90 -11.22 -5.62
C GLY A 242 22.89 -10.28 -4.96
N ILE A 243 22.09 -9.55 -5.76
CA ILE A 243 21.01 -8.69 -5.22
C ILE A 243 19.93 -9.56 -4.56
N ARG A 244 19.49 -10.63 -5.22
CA ARG A 244 18.46 -11.53 -4.67
C ARG A 244 18.87 -12.09 -3.30
N LEU A 245 20.11 -12.55 -3.15
CA LEU A 245 20.63 -13.04 -1.87
C LEU A 245 20.68 -11.95 -0.79
N ASN A 246 21.01 -10.70 -1.15
CA ASN A 246 20.96 -9.58 -0.19
C ASN A 246 19.53 -9.28 0.26
N VAL A 247 18.56 -9.35 -0.66
CA VAL A 247 17.14 -9.16 -0.34
C VAL A 247 16.66 -10.30 0.56
N GLU A 248 16.92 -11.55 0.21
CA GLU A 248 16.57 -12.73 1.02
C GLU A 248 17.15 -12.64 2.43
N GLN A 249 18.41 -12.21 2.57
CA GLN A 249 19.04 -12.00 3.88
C GLN A 249 18.30 -10.94 4.71
N ALA A 250 18.02 -9.77 4.13
CA ALA A 250 17.32 -8.71 4.85
C ALA A 250 15.89 -9.11 5.24
N LEU A 251 15.21 -9.88 4.40
CA LEU A 251 13.87 -10.41 4.70
C LEU A 251 13.90 -11.48 5.78
N SER A 252 14.98 -12.28 5.86
CA SER A 252 15.19 -13.19 6.98
C SER A 252 15.41 -12.43 8.29
N GLU A 253 16.17 -11.33 8.25
CA GLU A 253 16.44 -10.49 9.43
C GLU A 253 15.17 -9.78 9.91
N SER A 254 14.44 -9.12 9.01
CA SER A 254 13.17 -8.46 9.37
C SER A 254 12.07 -9.47 9.74
N GLY A 255 12.07 -10.65 9.12
CA GLY A 255 11.16 -11.74 9.47
C GLY A 255 11.39 -12.30 10.87
N ALA A 256 12.65 -12.40 11.32
CA ALA A 256 12.97 -12.80 12.69
C ALA A 256 12.38 -11.83 13.73
N VAL A 257 12.36 -10.53 13.43
CA VAL A 257 11.69 -9.51 14.28
C VAL A 257 10.19 -9.80 14.39
N LEU A 258 9.52 -10.03 13.26
CA LEU A 258 8.07 -10.32 13.24
C LEU A 258 7.72 -11.59 14.02
N LEU A 259 8.48 -12.67 13.81
CA LEU A 259 8.27 -13.93 14.52
C LEU A 259 8.41 -13.77 16.04
N LYS A 260 9.43 -13.02 16.49
CA LYS A 260 9.65 -12.78 17.91
C LYS A 260 8.61 -11.83 18.54
N LYS A 261 8.13 -10.83 17.79
CA LYS A 261 7.14 -9.85 18.26
C LYS A 261 5.72 -10.44 18.31
N HIS A 262 5.30 -11.13 17.25
CA HIS A 262 3.91 -11.57 17.06
C HIS A 262 3.66 -13.04 17.37
N GLY A 263 4.71 -13.85 17.58
CA GLY A 263 4.56 -15.26 17.94
C GLY A 263 4.00 -16.14 16.82
N TRP A 264 4.14 -15.73 15.56
CA TRP A 264 3.67 -16.50 14.41
C TRP A 264 4.46 -17.76 14.15
N HIS A 265 3.85 -18.70 13.42
CA HIS A 265 4.52 -19.90 12.96
C HIS A 265 5.58 -19.56 11.92
N GLU A 266 6.82 -20.03 12.15
CA GLU A 266 7.96 -19.77 11.28
C GLU A 266 7.70 -20.19 9.82
N GLU A 267 7.04 -21.33 9.60
CA GLU A 267 6.72 -21.83 8.26
C GLU A 267 5.78 -20.91 7.49
N GLU A 268 4.77 -20.35 8.16
CA GLU A 268 3.83 -19.42 7.53
C GLU A 268 4.54 -18.15 7.06
N HIS A 269 5.44 -17.61 7.89
CA HIS A 269 6.19 -16.42 7.53
C HIS A 269 7.24 -16.71 6.45
N ARG A 270 7.92 -17.86 6.50
CA ARG A 270 8.84 -18.31 5.45
C ARG A 270 8.12 -18.46 4.10
N SER A 271 6.91 -19.02 4.10
CA SER A 271 6.06 -19.11 2.90
C SER A 271 5.68 -17.73 2.36
N TYR A 272 5.38 -16.77 3.25
CA TYR A 272 5.11 -15.39 2.87
C TYR A 272 6.33 -14.67 2.24
N ILE A 273 7.52 -14.87 2.81
CA ILE A 273 8.79 -14.36 2.23
C ILE A 273 9.02 -14.98 0.86
N LYS A 274 8.89 -16.31 0.71
CA LYS A 274 9.06 -17.01 -0.57
C LYS A 274 8.09 -16.49 -1.63
N THR A 275 6.82 -16.32 -1.27
CA THR A 275 5.81 -15.71 -2.13
C THR A 275 6.23 -14.30 -2.53
N THR A 276 6.69 -13.48 -1.59
CA THR A 276 7.17 -12.11 -1.84
C THR A 276 8.34 -12.06 -2.82
N ILE A 277 9.35 -12.92 -2.64
CA ILE A 277 10.47 -13.03 -3.60
C ILE A 277 9.97 -13.43 -4.98
N GLY A 278 9.09 -14.44 -5.06
CA GLY A 278 8.47 -14.88 -6.31
C GLY A 278 7.75 -13.75 -7.05
N ARG A 279 7.06 -12.87 -6.31
CA ARG A 279 6.38 -11.68 -6.85
C ARG A 279 7.37 -10.71 -7.49
N PHE A 280 8.53 -10.47 -6.86
CA PHE A 280 9.53 -9.55 -7.41
C PHE A 280 10.28 -10.11 -8.63
N THR A 281 10.33 -11.44 -8.78
CA THR A 281 10.95 -12.12 -9.94
C THR A 281 9.96 -12.41 -11.08
N ASN A 282 8.69 -12.04 -10.94
CA ASN A 282 7.65 -12.35 -11.92
C ASN A 282 7.95 -11.69 -13.28
N PRO A 283 8.20 -12.46 -14.36
CA PRO A 283 8.59 -11.89 -15.64
C PRO A 283 7.48 -11.16 -16.39
N SER A 284 6.23 -11.37 -15.97
CA SER A 284 5.06 -10.70 -16.53
C SER A 284 4.81 -9.34 -15.91
N LEU A 285 5.58 -8.96 -14.88
CA LEU A 285 5.47 -7.69 -14.18
C LEU A 285 6.82 -7.00 -14.14
N SER A 286 6.86 -5.78 -14.63
CA SER A 286 8.04 -4.94 -14.57
C SER A 286 7.71 -3.67 -13.82
N ASP A 287 8.61 -3.29 -12.91
CA ASP A 287 8.46 -2.11 -12.09
C ASP A 287 9.74 -1.30 -12.09
N ASP A 288 9.66 -0.02 -12.48
CA ASP A 288 10.83 0.84 -12.65
C ASP A 288 11.51 1.09 -11.30
N ILE A 289 12.83 0.89 -11.27
CA ILE A 289 13.63 1.09 -10.06
C ILE A 289 13.47 2.50 -9.51
N VAL A 290 13.53 3.53 -10.35
CA VAL A 290 13.39 4.93 -9.91
C VAL A 290 12.02 5.21 -9.30
N ARG A 291 10.96 4.60 -9.84
CA ARG A 291 9.59 4.69 -9.31
C ARG A 291 9.49 4.02 -7.94
N VAL A 292 10.11 2.85 -7.80
CA VAL A 292 10.11 2.10 -6.55
C VAL A 292 11.04 2.73 -5.51
N ALA A 293 12.15 3.36 -5.90
CA ALA A 293 13.17 3.96 -5.04
C ALA A 293 12.81 5.38 -4.55
N ARG A 294 11.90 6.10 -5.24
CA ARG A 294 11.50 7.47 -4.91
C ARG A 294 11.10 7.71 -3.45
N SER A 295 11.18 8.96 -3.00
CA SER A 295 10.97 9.40 -1.62
C SER A 295 11.89 8.67 -0.61
N PRO A 296 13.23 8.73 -0.79
CA PRO A 296 14.17 8.06 0.10
C PRO A 296 14.16 8.60 1.53
N ILE A 297 13.90 9.90 1.77
CA ILE A 297 13.86 10.47 3.12
C ILE A 297 12.70 9.85 3.90
N ARG A 298 11.51 9.76 3.30
CA ARG A 298 10.36 9.09 3.91
C ARG A 298 10.67 7.63 4.28
N LYS A 299 11.33 6.89 3.38
CA LYS A 299 11.67 5.47 3.60
C LYS A 299 12.83 5.24 4.57
N LEU A 300 13.65 6.26 4.77
CA LEU A 300 14.68 6.32 5.80
C LEU A 300 14.10 6.69 7.17
N GLY A 301 12.81 7.03 7.26
CA GLY A 301 12.16 7.40 8.51
C GLY A 301 12.24 6.28 9.57
N PRO A 302 12.25 6.65 10.87
CA PRO A 302 12.47 5.71 11.99
C PRO A 302 11.42 4.58 12.06
N ASN A 303 10.19 4.87 11.62
CA ASN A 303 9.07 3.94 11.67
C ASN A 303 8.75 3.30 10.31
N ASP A 304 9.59 3.49 9.28
CA ASP A 304 9.37 2.95 7.93
C ASP A 304 10.21 1.66 7.71
N ARG A 305 10.08 1.11 6.51
CA ARG A 305 10.47 -0.25 6.08
C ARG A 305 11.93 -0.67 6.28
N LEU A 306 12.85 0.25 6.58
CA LEU A 306 14.27 -0.09 6.75
C LEU A 306 14.74 0.11 8.19
N ILE A 307 14.52 1.30 8.76
CA ILE A 307 15.02 1.64 10.10
C ILE A 307 14.23 0.92 11.19
N ALA A 308 12.90 0.81 11.07
CA ALA A 308 12.08 0.14 12.05
C ALA A 308 12.47 -1.34 12.24
N PRO A 309 12.55 -2.19 11.18
CA PRO A 309 13.00 -3.56 11.38
C PRO A 309 14.45 -3.63 11.85
N ALA A 310 15.33 -2.74 11.39
CA ALA A 310 16.75 -2.80 11.73
C ALA A 310 17.03 -2.46 13.21
N THR A 311 16.37 -1.43 13.73
CA THR A 311 16.47 -1.02 15.14
C THR A 311 15.82 -2.04 16.06
N GLN A 312 14.62 -2.54 15.71
CA GLN A 312 13.97 -3.62 16.45
C GLN A 312 14.82 -4.89 16.49
N TYR A 313 15.48 -5.24 15.38
CA TYR A 313 16.42 -6.37 15.36
C TYR A 313 17.57 -6.17 16.34
N CYS A 314 18.19 -4.98 16.36
CA CYS A 314 19.25 -4.65 17.32
C CYS A 314 18.77 -4.81 18.78
N THR A 315 17.58 -4.31 19.10
CA THR A 315 16.99 -4.41 20.44
C THR A 315 16.66 -5.84 20.82
N LEU A 316 16.08 -6.62 19.91
CA LEU A 316 15.59 -7.96 20.20
C LEU A 316 16.69 -9.02 20.22
N PHE A 317 17.75 -8.85 19.44
CA PHE A 317 18.78 -9.88 19.23
C PHE A 317 20.19 -9.46 19.69
N GLY A 318 20.41 -8.19 20.03
CA GLY A 318 21.69 -7.70 20.54
C GLY A 318 22.80 -7.65 19.49
N ASN A 319 22.46 -7.71 18.20
CA ASN A 319 23.39 -7.66 17.07
C ASN A 319 22.82 -6.80 15.94
N VAL A 320 23.65 -6.42 14.97
CA VAL A 320 23.24 -5.58 13.83
C VAL A 320 22.80 -6.47 12.66
N PRO A 321 21.65 -6.19 12.02
CA PRO A 321 21.20 -6.91 10.82
C PRO A 321 22.00 -6.45 9.60
N ALA A 322 22.84 -7.32 9.05
CA ALA A 322 23.78 -6.97 8.00
C ALA A 322 23.09 -6.70 6.65
N GLY A 323 22.06 -7.48 6.30
CA GLY A 323 21.26 -7.28 5.09
C GLY A 323 20.50 -5.96 5.11
N LEU A 324 19.83 -5.64 6.23
CA LEU A 324 19.15 -4.35 6.41
C LEU A 324 20.13 -3.17 6.43
N ALA A 325 21.28 -3.29 7.11
CA ALA A 325 22.32 -2.26 7.11
C ALA A 325 22.83 -1.95 5.70
N LYS A 326 23.02 -2.99 4.87
CA LYS A 326 23.39 -2.86 3.46
C LYS A 326 22.28 -2.16 2.65
N GLY A 327 21.02 -2.51 2.88
CA GLY A 327 19.87 -1.84 2.26
C GLY A 327 19.79 -0.34 2.59
N ILE A 328 20.03 0.02 3.85
CA ILE A 328 20.07 1.42 4.30
C ILE A 328 21.24 2.16 3.65
N ALA A 329 22.43 1.54 3.58
CA ALA A 329 23.59 2.13 2.89
C ALA A 329 23.32 2.36 1.39
N ALA A 330 22.62 1.43 0.73
CA ALA A 330 22.22 1.59 -0.66
C ALA A 330 21.21 2.73 -0.86
N LEU A 331 20.24 2.89 0.05
CA LEU A 331 19.32 4.03 0.05
C LEU A 331 20.08 5.36 0.14
N LEU A 332 21.05 5.48 1.05
CA LEU A 332 21.84 6.70 1.22
C LEU A 332 22.68 7.07 -0.02
N ARG A 333 22.91 6.12 -0.94
CA ARG A 333 23.59 6.35 -2.22
C ARG A 333 22.64 6.69 -3.37
N PHE A 334 21.33 6.69 -3.15
CA PHE A 334 20.35 7.02 -4.19
C PHE A 334 20.38 8.53 -4.48
N ASP A 335 20.70 8.89 -5.72
CA ASP A 335 21.00 10.26 -6.17
C ASP A 335 20.22 10.65 -7.44
N ASP A 336 19.02 10.11 -7.64
CA ASP A 336 18.14 10.50 -8.75
C ASP A 336 17.77 11.99 -8.66
N ALA A 337 18.28 12.78 -9.60
CA ALA A 337 18.08 14.23 -9.64
C ALA A 337 16.63 14.67 -9.89
N SER A 338 15.77 13.76 -10.37
CA SER A 338 14.34 14.06 -10.57
C SER A 338 13.52 13.95 -9.28
N ASP A 339 14.09 13.38 -8.21
CA ASP A 339 13.45 13.24 -6.91
C ASP A 339 13.98 14.30 -5.93
N ALA A 340 13.08 15.19 -5.49
CA ALA A 340 13.41 16.26 -4.55
C ALA A 340 13.90 15.73 -3.18
N GLU A 341 13.39 14.58 -2.70
CA GLU A 341 13.86 13.97 -1.47
C GLU A 341 15.26 13.36 -1.64
N ALA A 342 15.57 12.80 -2.82
CA ALA A 342 16.92 12.29 -3.11
C ALA A 342 17.93 13.44 -3.17
N ALA A 343 17.60 14.54 -3.85
CA ALA A 343 18.43 15.74 -3.89
C ALA A 343 18.70 16.32 -2.48
N ALA A 344 17.66 16.45 -1.66
CA ALA A 344 17.79 16.92 -0.28
C ALA A 344 18.63 15.96 0.59
N LEU A 345 18.47 14.64 0.41
CA LEU A 345 19.27 13.64 1.11
C LEU A 345 20.75 13.76 0.75
N GLN A 346 21.09 13.86 -0.54
CA GLN A 346 22.47 14.01 -0.99
C GLN A 346 23.10 15.32 -0.51
N GLN A 347 22.33 16.42 -0.45
CA GLN A 347 22.80 17.68 0.12
C GLN A 347 23.14 17.55 1.61
N THR A 348 22.28 16.90 2.38
CA THR A 348 22.54 16.62 3.81
C THR A 348 23.78 15.75 3.99
N ILE A 349 23.97 14.72 3.16
CA ILE A 349 25.16 13.87 3.19
C ILE A 349 26.43 14.68 2.86
N ALA A 350 26.37 15.58 1.87
CA ALA A 350 27.50 16.43 1.51
C ALA A 350 27.91 17.39 2.63
N HIS A 351 26.95 17.96 3.38
CA HIS A 351 27.22 18.93 4.44
C HIS A 351 27.52 18.31 5.81
N HIS A 352 26.87 17.19 6.14
CA HIS A 352 26.85 16.62 7.48
C HIS A 352 27.30 15.16 7.54
N GLY A 353 27.72 14.60 6.40
CA GLY A 353 28.05 13.19 6.28
C GLY A 353 26.83 12.28 6.40
N ILE A 354 27.04 10.98 6.18
CA ILE A 354 25.98 9.98 6.32
C ILE A 354 25.45 9.88 7.76
N GLU A 355 26.28 10.13 8.77
CA GLU A 355 25.84 10.11 10.17
C GLU A 355 24.89 11.26 10.47
N GLY A 356 25.13 12.44 9.88
CA GLY A 356 24.22 13.57 9.95
C GLY A 356 22.86 13.25 9.34
N ALA A 357 22.85 12.60 8.16
CA ALA A 357 21.63 12.17 7.50
C ALA A 357 20.85 11.11 8.31
N LEU A 358 21.54 10.10 8.86
CA LEU A 358 20.94 9.08 9.72
C LEU A 358 20.35 9.68 11.00
N ARG A 359 21.06 10.62 11.63
CA ARG A 359 20.51 11.31 12.81
C ARG A 359 19.28 12.14 12.47
N GLN A 360 19.34 12.91 11.38
CA GLN A 360 18.28 13.82 10.99
C GLN A 360 17.01 13.10 10.52
N TYR A 361 17.14 12.06 9.69
CA TYR A 361 16.01 11.43 9.02
C TYR A 361 15.63 10.07 9.61
N ALA A 362 16.61 9.28 10.07
CA ALA A 362 16.36 7.98 10.71
C ALA A 362 16.20 8.06 12.23
N GLY A 363 16.47 9.21 12.85
CA GLY A 363 16.42 9.37 14.30
C GLY A 363 17.45 8.54 15.05
N LEU A 364 18.54 8.14 14.39
CA LEU A 364 19.59 7.32 14.98
C LEU A 364 20.67 8.17 15.64
N GLU A 365 20.92 7.93 16.92
CA GLU A 365 22.07 8.51 17.63
C GLU A 365 23.39 7.97 17.07
N SER A 366 24.43 8.79 17.04
CA SER A 366 25.75 8.43 16.48
C SER A 366 26.36 7.18 17.13
N ALA A 367 26.05 6.91 18.40
CA ALA A 367 26.53 5.74 19.13
C ALA A 367 25.73 4.46 18.84
N HIS A 368 24.62 4.53 18.11
CA HIS A 368 23.80 3.35 17.81
C HIS A 368 24.59 2.40 16.89
N PRO A 369 24.67 1.08 17.20
CA PRO A 369 25.55 0.15 16.48
C PRO A 369 25.22 0.03 14.98
N LEU A 370 23.95 0.22 14.61
CA LEU A 370 23.51 0.28 13.21
C LEU A 370 24.22 1.38 12.41
N VAL A 371 24.52 2.55 13.02
CA VAL A 371 25.21 3.66 12.33
C VAL A 371 26.59 3.24 11.85
N ALA A 372 27.35 2.53 12.70
CA ALA A 372 28.68 2.05 12.36
C ALA A 372 28.65 1.03 11.21
N ALA A 373 27.70 0.09 11.24
CA ALA A 373 27.54 -0.91 10.19
C ALA A 373 27.10 -0.30 8.85
N VAL A 374 26.15 0.65 8.88
CA VAL A 374 25.73 1.37 7.67
C VAL A 374 26.89 2.17 7.07
N ARG A 375 27.73 2.80 7.90
CA ARG A 375 28.93 3.51 7.44
C ARG A 375 29.92 2.59 6.74
N GLU A 376 30.15 1.41 7.30
CA GLU A 376 31.03 0.42 6.70
C GLU A 376 30.52 -0.04 5.32
N GLU A 377 29.24 -0.41 5.23
CA GLU A 377 28.61 -0.81 3.96
C GLU A 377 28.63 0.33 2.94
N TYR A 378 28.33 1.57 3.35
CA TYR A 378 28.36 2.75 2.49
C TYR A 378 29.75 2.98 1.87
N GLY A 379 30.81 2.79 2.66
CA GLY A 379 32.20 2.90 2.19
C GLY A 379 32.63 1.75 1.27
N ARG A 380 32.15 0.51 1.52
CA ARG A 380 32.40 -0.63 0.62
C ARG A 380 31.79 -0.41 -0.77
N MET A 381 30.60 0.19 -0.84
CA MET A 381 29.92 0.49 -2.10
C MET A 381 30.64 1.56 -2.94
N GLU A 382 31.43 2.45 -2.32
CA GLU A 382 32.24 3.45 -3.03
C GLU A 382 33.39 2.80 -3.81
N LYS A 383 34.08 1.86 -3.15
CA LYS A 383 35.26 1.20 -3.70
C LYS A 383 34.93 0.31 -4.90
N ASN A 384 33.69 -0.15 -5.00
CA ASN A 384 33.23 -1.00 -6.10
C ASN A 384 32.69 -0.20 -7.32
N LYS A 385 32.60 1.13 -7.23
CA LYS A 385 32.32 2.03 -8.37
C LYS A 385 33.61 2.51 -9.08
N SER A 386 34.77 2.31 -8.45
CA SER A 386 36.12 2.59 -8.99
C SER A 386 36.65 1.34 -9.68
#